data_AF-A0AA87CUE5-F1
#
_entry.id   AF-A0AA87CUE5-F1
#
_cell.length_a   1.000
_cell.length_b   1.000
_cell.length_c   1.000
_cell.angle_alpha   90.00
_cell.angle_beta   90.00
_cell.angle_gamma   90.00
#
_symmetry.space_group_name_H-M   'P 1'
#
loop_
_entity.id
_entity.type
_entity.pdbx_description
1 polymer ?
#
loop_
_entity_poly.entity_id
_entity_poly.type
_entity_poly.pdbx_seq_one_letter_code
_entity_poly.pdbx_strand_id
1 'polypeptide(L)'
;MGCFDLKNISTNGNYKFYLVPDIANKLNGQLEQDQKNYIHAIKADRTLIDEIFPKGNNPSLDTIMTMATDHSMASKYQVIMNNRLLSMLEPTKAPKLSASKQRFEELIHHKDAYPLNAQRNTTFIALENALKNEVKRSTEKNDILKQALERYKDEIHEI
;
A
#
# COMPACT_ATOMS: atom_id res chain seq x y z
N MET A 1 -22.29 -31.84 -11.38
CA MET A 1 -22.61 -30.65 -12.19
C MET A 1 -23.19 -29.63 -11.25
N GLY A 2 -22.40 -28.65 -10.82
CA GLY A 2 -22.81 -27.63 -9.85
C GLY A 2 -22.16 -26.31 -10.26
N CYS A 3 -22.99 -25.34 -10.63
CA CYS A 3 -22.57 -24.03 -11.12
C CYS A 3 -21.81 -23.26 -10.04
N PHE A 4 -20.62 -22.77 -10.38
CA PHE A 4 -19.91 -21.76 -9.60
C PHE A 4 -20.44 -20.39 -10.00
N ASP A 5 -21.17 -19.74 -9.10
CA ASP A 5 -21.66 -18.38 -9.31
C ASP A 5 -20.53 -17.39 -8.96
N LEU A 6 -19.80 -16.96 -9.99
CA LEU A 6 -18.72 -15.98 -9.89
C LEU A 6 -19.31 -14.56 -9.82
N LYS A 7 -19.68 -14.10 -8.62
CA LYS A 7 -20.03 -12.70 -8.39
C LYS A 7 -18.92 -11.98 -7.63
N ASN A 8 -17.98 -11.40 -8.39
CA ASN A 8 -17.52 -10.03 -8.24
C ASN A 8 -16.40 -9.78 -9.25
N ILE A 9 -16.75 -9.08 -10.32
CA ILE A 9 -15.85 -8.72 -11.41
C ILE A 9 -15.53 -7.23 -11.24
N SER A 10 -14.28 -6.91 -10.93
CA SER A 10 -13.70 -5.62 -11.28
C SER A 10 -12.77 -5.86 -12.47
N THR A 11 -13.25 -5.53 -13.66
CA THR A 11 -12.45 -5.53 -14.88
C THR A 11 -11.82 -4.17 -15.07
N ASN A 12 -10.49 -4.10 -15.03
CA ASN A 12 -9.69 -3.25 -15.92
C ASN A 12 -8.21 -3.69 -15.88
N GLY A 13 -7.75 -4.34 -16.96
CA GLY A 13 -6.35 -4.71 -17.19
C GLY A 13 -5.99 -6.15 -16.83
N ASN A 14 -5.14 -6.78 -17.66
CA ASN A 14 -4.87 -8.23 -17.79
C ASN A 14 -4.30 -9.01 -16.57
N TYR A 15 -4.48 -8.56 -15.33
CA TYR A 15 -4.06 -9.30 -14.15
C TYR A 15 -5.19 -9.42 -13.13
N LYS A 16 -5.64 -10.66 -12.89
CA LYS A 16 -6.62 -10.98 -11.84
C LYS A 16 -5.85 -11.40 -10.59
N PHE A 17 -5.80 -10.55 -9.57
CA PHE A 17 -5.33 -10.95 -8.25
C PHE A 17 -6.43 -11.73 -7.56
N TYR A 18 -6.36 -13.06 -7.60
CA TYR A 18 -7.20 -13.92 -6.79
C TYR A 18 -6.52 -14.07 -5.42
N LEU A 19 -7.01 -13.36 -4.40
CA LEU A 19 -6.86 -13.86 -3.04
C LEU A 19 -7.73 -15.11 -2.97
N VAL A 20 -7.09 -16.29 -2.94
CA VAL A 20 -7.77 -17.56 -2.74
C VAL A 20 -8.55 -17.43 -1.42
N PRO A 21 -9.89 -17.52 -1.43
CA PRO A 21 -10.72 -17.25 -0.25
C PRO A 21 -10.28 -18.06 0.97
N ASP A 22 -9.80 -19.29 0.76
CA ASP A 22 -9.31 -20.16 1.83
C ASP A 22 -8.02 -19.65 2.49
N ILE A 23 -7.13 -19.00 1.74
CA ILE A 23 -5.89 -18.41 2.31
C ILE A 23 -6.25 -17.19 3.13
N ALA A 24 -7.14 -16.33 2.63
CA ALA A 24 -7.65 -15.17 3.37
C ALA A 24 -8.38 -15.59 4.65
N ASN A 25 -9.25 -16.61 4.58
CA ASN A 25 -9.99 -17.11 5.73
C ASN A 25 -9.06 -17.76 6.77
N LYS A 26 -8.04 -18.51 6.33
CA LYS A 26 -7.07 -19.14 7.23
C LYS A 26 -6.15 -18.12 7.91
N LEU A 27 -5.69 -17.10 7.18
CA LEU A 27 -4.92 -15.99 7.76
C LEU A 27 -5.75 -15.18 8.75
N ASN A 28 -7.01 -14.87 8.41
CA ASN A 28 -7.90 -14.12 9.30
C ASN A 28 -8.19 -14.89 10.59
N GLY A 29 -8.46 -16.20 10.50
CA GLY A 29 -8.70 -17.03 11.69
C GLY A 29 -7.46 -17.14 12.59
N GLN A 30 -6.27 -17.27 12.01
CA GLN A 30 -5.02 -17.32 12.77
C GLN A 30 -4.74 -15.98 13.46
N LEU A 31 -4.89 -14.86 12.75
CA LEU A 31 -4.70 -13.52 13.29
C LEU A 31 -5.69 -13.18 14.41
N GLU A 32 -6.95 -13.60 14.27
CA GLU A 32 -7.96 -13.44 15.31
C GLU A 32 -7.57 -14.21 16.58
N GLN A 33 -7.04 -15.42 16.43
CA GLN A 33 -6.61 -16.23 17.56
C GLN A 33 -5.36 -15.65 18.24
N ASP A 34 -4.38 -15.18 17.46
CA ASP A 34 -3.16 -14.56 17.98
C ASP A 34 -3.49 -13.25 18.73
N GLN A 35 -4.45 -12.46 18.24
CA GLN A 35 -4.94 -11.28 18.93
C GLN A 35 -5.64 -11.62 20.25
N LYS A 36 -6.51 -12.65 20.28
CA LYS A 36 -7.16 -13.13 21.51
C LYS A 36 -6.12 -13.60 22.53
N ASN A 37 -5.12 -14.35 22.10
CA ASN A 37 -4.04 -14.85 22.95
C ASN A 37 -3.22 -13.68 23.53
N TYR A 38 -2.91 -12.67 22.71
CA TYR A 38 -2.18 -11.48 23.16
C TYR A 38 -2.96 -10.69 24.22
N ILE A 39 -4.24 -10.36 23.97
CA ILE A 39 -5.10 -9.65 24.91
C ILE A 39 -5.22 -10.42 26.24
N HIS A 40 -5.34 -11.74 26.17
CA HIS A 40 -5.39 -12.59 27.36
C HIS A 40 -4.06 -12.58 28.13
N ALA A 41 -2.93 -12.70 27.44
CA ALA A 41 -1.59 -12.74 28.04
C ALA A 41 -1.24 -11.44 28.78
N ILE A 42 -1.66 -10.29 28.26
CA ILE A 42 -1.41 -8.99 28.92
C ILE A 42 -2.42 -8.67 30.03
N LYS A 43 -3.39 -9.57 30.30
CA LYS A 43 -4.51 -9.36 31.24
C LYS A 43 -5.19 -8.00 31.03
N ALA A 44 -5.20 -7.50 29.79
CA ALA A 44 -5.69 -6.16 29.55
C ALA A 44 -7.17 -6.11 29.90
N ASP A 45 -7.53 -5.08 30.66
CA ASP A 45 -8.92 -4.79 30.93
C ASP A 45 -9.63 -4.63 29.58
N ARG A 46 -10.70 -5.40 29.39
CA ARG A 46 -11.46 -5.39 28.14
C ARG A 46 -12.01 -3.99 27.85
N THR A 47 -12.31 -3.22 28.89
CA THR A 47 -12.73 -1.82 28.77
C THR A 47 -11.63 -0.93 28.22
N LEU A 48 -10.38 -1.11 28.67
CA LEU A 48 -9.20 -0.42 28.15
C LEU A 48 -8.90 -0.83 26.70
N ILE A 49 -9.09 -2.11 26.35
CA ILE A 49 -8.94 -2.58 24.96
C ILE A 49 -10.00 -1.94 24.04
N ASP A 50 -11.25 -1.88 24.50
CA ASP A 50 -12.34 -1.24 23.75
C ASP A 50 -12.17 0.29 23.67
N GLU A 51 -11.45 0.91 24.61
CA GLU A 51 -11.06 2.33 24.58
C GLU A 51 -9.89 2.59 23.60
N ILE A 52 -8.87 1.73 23.60
CA ILE A 52 -7.69 1.84 22.73
C ILE A 52 -8.04 1.47 21.27
N PHE A 53 -8.89 0.46 21.09
CA PHE A 53 -9.34 -0.03 19.79
C PHE A 53 -10.87 -0.03 19.70
N PRO A 54 -11.52 1.16 19.69
CA PRO A 54 -12.97 1.25 19.63
C PRO A 54 -13.48 0.57 18.36
N LYS A 55 -14.48 -0.30 18.54
CA LYS A 55 -15.25 -0.92 17.45
C LYS A 55 -16.06 0.16 16.72
N GLY A 56 -15.38 0.99 15.92
CA GLY A 56 -16.02 2.12 15.27
C GLY A 56 -15.23 2.81 14.15
N ASN A 57 -13.95 2.51 13.95
CA ASN A 57 -13.16 3.16 12.88
C ASN A 57 -13.02 2.32 11.60
N ASN A 58 -13.59 1.12 11.55
CA ASN A 58 -14.02 0.58 10.27
C ASN A 58 -15.46 1.09 10.10
N PRO A 59 -15.80 1.88 9.07
CA PRO A 59 -17.19 2.26 8.84
C PRO A 59 -18.04 1.00 8.94
N SER A 60 -19.12 1.07 9.71
CA SER A 60 -20.04 -0.06 9.80
C SER A 60 -20.37 -0.49 8.37
N LEU A 61 -20.15 -1.78 8.06
CA LEU A 61 -20.69 -2.38 6.84
C LEU A 61 -22.22 -2.15 6.75
N ASP A 62 -22.86 -1.78 7.88
CA ASP A 62 -24.25 -1.35 8.02
C ASP A 62 -24.53 0.12 7.65
N THR A 63 -23.56 0.85 7.07
CA THR A 63 -23.93 2.08 6.33
C THR A 63 -24.55 1.63 5.02
N ILE A 64 -25.88 1.74 4.93
CA ILE A 64 -26.75 1.20 3.87
C ILE A 64 -26.32 1.57 2.43
N MET A 65 -25.44 2.56 2.24
CA MET A 65 -24.72 2.74 0.98
C MET A 65 -23.32 3.30 1.22
N THR A 66 -22.30 2.44 1.35
CA THR A 66 -20.99 2.79 0.78
C THR A 66 -20.95 2.22 -0.63
N MET A 67 -21.07 3.08 -1.63
CA MET A 67 -20.85 2.69 -3.01
C MET A 67 -19.38 2.31 -3.21
N ALA A 68 -19.07 1.46 -4.19
CA ALA A 68 -17.68 1.13 -4.53
C ALA A 68 -16.85 2.39 -4.85
N THR A 69 -17.51 3.48 -5.26
CA THR A 69 -16.92 4.81 -5.46
C THR A 69 -16.47 5.48 -4.16
N ASP A 70 -17.12 5.20 -3.03
CA ASP A 70 -16.79 5.80 -1.73
C ASP A 70 -15.51 5.19 -1.14
N HIS A 71 -15.17 3.98 -1.59
CA HIS A 71 -13.90 3.30 -1.34
C HIS A 71 -12.91 3.44 -2.50
N SER A 72 -13.30 4.14 -3.58
CA SER A 72 -12.42 4.36 -4.73
C SER A 72 -11.34 5.35 -4.37
N MET A 73 -10.17 4.81 -4.06
CA MET A 73 -8.96 5.59 -3.81
C MET A 73 -8.23 5.94 -5.12
N ALA A 74 -8.87 5.80 -6.29
CA ALA A 74 -8.23 5.99 -7.60
C ALA A 74 -7.53 7.35 -7.73
N SER A 75 -8.20 8.44 -7.32
CA SER A 75 -7.61 9.78 -7.32
C SER A 75 -6.44 9.91 -6.34
N LYS A 76 -6.50 9.24 -5.19
CA LYS A 76 -5.41 9.21 -4.20
C LYS A 76 -4.22 8.40 -4.71
N TYR A 77 -4.46 7.26 -5.35
CA TYR A 77 -3.42 6.45 -5.98
C TYR A 77 -2.77 7.19 -7.14
N GLN A 78 -3.53 7.95 -7.94
CA GLN A 78 -2.95 8.78 -9.00
C GLN A 78 -1.96 9.80 -8.45
N VAL A 79 -2.28 10.50 -7.36
CA VAL A 79 -1.34 11.43 -6.71
C VAL A 79 -0.08 10.71 -6.24
N ILE A 80 -0.24 9.55 -5.58
CA ILE A 80 0.89 8.74 -5.10
C ILE A 80 1.76 8.30 -6.27
N MET A 81 1.17 7.72 -7.32
CA MET A 81 1.89 7.26 -8.51
C MET A 81 2.58 8.42 -9.23
N ASN A 82 1.91 9.56 -9.37
CA ASN A 82 2.43 10.77 -10.00
C ASN A 82 3.70 11.24 -9.29
N ASN A 83 3.58 11.50 -7.99
CA ASN A 83 4.69 12.00 -7.19
C ASN A 83 5.82 10.98 -7.14
N ARG A 84 5.50 9.67 -7.08
CA ARG A 84 6.55 8.65 -7.08
C ARG A 84 7.30 8.54 -8.39
N LEU A 85 6.60 8.53 -9.51
CA LEU A 85 7.21 8.50 -10.83
C LEU A 85 8.06 9.76 -11.05
N LEU A 86 7.54 10.93 -10.70
CA LEU A 86 8.28 12.19 -10.78
C LEU A 86 9.55 12.15 -9.93
N SER A 87 9.48 11.67 -8.68
CA SER A 87 10.64 11.50 -7.79
C SER A 87 11.67 10.48 -8.31
N MET A 88 11.25 9.47 -9.09
CA MET A 88 12.17 8.54 -9.73
C MET A 88 12.91 9.15 -10.93
N LEU A 89 12.22 9.98 -11.72
CA LEU A 89 12.71 10.57 -12.96
C LEU A 89 13.50 11.87 -12.73
N GLU A 90 12.96 12.78 -11.92
CA GLU A 90 13.48 14.12 -11.67
C GLU A 90 13.27 14.49 -10.18
N PRO A 91 14.12 14.00 -9.27
CA PRO A 91 13.96 14.19 -7.82
C PRO A 91 13.84 15.66 -7.40
N THR A 92 14.47 16.57 -8.15
CA THR A 92 14.44 18.02 -7.91
C THR A 92 13.04 18.61 -8.04
N LYS A 93 12.15 17.98 -8.82
CA LYS A 93 10.74 18.36 -9.01
C LYS A 93 9.79 17.70 -8.01
N ALA A 94 10.27 16.80 -7.14
CA ALA A 94 9.49 16.18 -6.07
C ALA A 94 10.17 16.33 -4.69
N PRO A 95 10.41 17.57 -4.22
CA PRO A 95 11.18 17.81 -3.01
C PRO A 95 10.49 17.32 -1.73
N LYS A 96 9.14 17.39 -1.63
CA LYS A 96 8.43 16.96 -0.42
C LYS A 96 8.53 15.45 -0.25
N LEU A 97 8.29 14.70 -1.32
CA LEU A 97 8.41 13.24 -1.32
C LEU A 97 9.85 12.80 -1.09
N SER A 98 10.83 13.51 -1.66
CA SER A 98 12.25 13.24 -1.43
C SER A 98 12.63 13.43 0.04
N ALA A 99 12.22 14.54 0.66
CA ALA A 99 12.45 14.80 2.08
C ALA A 99 11.73 13.78 2.98
N SER A 100 10.48 13.43 2.64
CA SER A 100 9.72 12.41 3.38
C SER A 100 10.40 11.04 3.30
N LYS A 101 10.95 10.67 2.13
CA LYS A 101 11.69 9.41 1.95
C LYS A 101 12.95 9.40 2.81
N GLN A 102 13.74 10.47 2.78
CA GLN A 102 14.95 10.59 3.60
C GLN A 102 14.62 10.44 5.09
N ARG A 103 13.60 11.15 5.58
CA ARG A 103 13.15 11.03 6.97
C ARG A 103 12.69 9.61 7.31
N PHE A 104 12.00 8.94 6.39
CA PHE A 104 11.58 7.55 6.59
C PHE A 104 12.77 6.60 6.70
N GLU A 105 13.78 6.75 5.85
CA GLU A 105 15.04 5.98 5.91
C GLU A 105 15.77 6.21 7.24
N GLU A 106 15.88 7.47 7.69
CA GLU A 106 16.46 7.81 9.00
C GLU A 106 15.71 7.13 10.16
N LEU A 107 14.37 7.09 10.12
CA LEU A 107 13.57 6.44 11.15
C LEU A 107 13.74 4.92 11.19
N ILE A 108 13.96 4.28 10.05
CA ILE A 108 14.18 2.82 9.96
C ILE A 108 15.53 2.43 10.54
N HIS A 109 16.53 3.30 10.36
CA HIS A 109 17.89 3.09 10.84
C HIS A 109 18.15 3.71 12.23
N HIS A 110 17.12 4.29 12.85
CA HIS A 110 17.23 4.85 14.20
C HIS A 110 17.45 3.73 15.23
N LYS A 111 18.24 4.02 16.27
CA LYS A 111 18.56 3.08 17.35
C LYS A 111 17.33 2.53 18.09
N ASP A 112 16.25 3.31 18.12
CA ASP A 112 15.00 2.97 18.81
C ASP A 112 13.98 2.31 17.86
N ALA A 113 14.35 2.02 16.61
CA ALA A 113 13.47 1.38 15.66
C ALA A 113 13.17 -0.07 16.09
N TYR A 114 11.88 -0.44 16.10
CA TYR A 114 11.48 -1.81 16.40
C TYR A 114 12.01 -2.78 15.32
N PRO A 115 12.82 -3.81 15.66
CA PRO A 115 13.58 -4.59 14.68
C PRO A 115 12.75 -5.20 13.54
N LEU A 116 11.56 -5.74 13.83
CA LEU A 116 10.70 -6.33 12.79
C LEU A 116 10.12 -5.27 11.85
N ASN A 117 9.77 -4.09 12.36
CA ASN A 117 9.30 -2.98 11.54
C ASN A 117 10.45 -2.44 10.67
N ALA A 118 11.64 -2.31 11.26
CA ALA A 118 12.84 -1.89 10.54
C ALA A 118 13.14 -2.86 9.39
N GLN A 119 13.19 -4.17 9.66
CA GLN A 119 13.40 -5.20 8.65
C GLN A 119 12.38 -5.12 7.52
N ARG A 120 11.08 -5.08 7.85
CA ARG A 120 10.00 -4.97 6.86
C ARG A 120 10.14 -3.72 6.00
N ASN A 121 10.40 -2.57 6.63
CA ASN A 121 10.53 -1.30 5.92
C ASN A 121 11.80 -1.25 5.06
N THR A 122 12.90 -1.87 5.49
CA THR A 122 14.11 -2.06 4.65
C THR A 122 13.80 -2.91 3.43
N THR A 123 12.99 -3.98 3.56
CA THR A 123 12.51 -4.76 2.40
C THR A 123 11.71 -3.90 1.44
N PHE A 124 10.81 -3.04 1.95
CA PHE A 124 10.05 -2.11 1.10
C PHE A 124 10.94 -1.15 0.32
N ILE A 125 11.97 -0.57 0.95
CA ILE A 125 12.94 0.28 0.27
C ILE A 125 13.69 -0.48 -0.82
N ALA A 126 14.09 -1.73 -0.56
CA ALA A 126 14.78 -2.56 -1.54
C ALA A 126 13.90 -2.83 -2.76
N LEU A 127 12.61 -3.14 -2.56
CA LEU A 127 11.64 -3.32 -3.64
C LEU A 127 11.42 -2.04 -4.45
N GLU A 128 11.31 -0.90 -3.78
CA GLU A 128 11.17 0.40 -4.46
C GLU A 128 12.40 0.73 -5.33
N ASN A 129 13.60 0.46 -4.82
CA ASN A 129 14.83 0.64 -5.58
C ASN A 129 14.91 -0.32 -6.79
N ALA A 130 14.46 -1.58 -6.63
CA ALA A 130 14.37 -2.53 -7.72
C ALA A 130 13.40 -2.05 -8.82
N LEU A 131 12.23 -1.52 -8.42
CA LEU A 131 11.26 -0.93 -9.34
C LEU A 131 11.87 0.27 -10.09
N LYS A 132 12.55 1.19 -9.39
CA LYS A 132 13.24 2.33 -10.02
C LYS A 132 14.23 1.85 -11.10
N ASN A 133 15.00 0.82 -10.81
CA ASN A 133 15.96 0.25 -11.76
C ASN A 133 15.26 -0.42 -12.96
N GLU A 134 14.12 -1.09 -12.74
CA GLU A 134 13.31 -1.65 -13.81
C GLU A 134 12.75 -0.57 -14.74
N VAL A 135 12.18 0.50 -14.17
CA VAL A 135 11.66 1.64 -14.94
C VAL A 135 12.77 2.24 -15.79
N LYS A 136 13.96 2.46 -15.21
CA LYS A 136 15.12 2.98 -15.96
C LYS A 136 15.49 2.04 -17.11
N ARG A 137 15.63 0.74 -16.85
CA ARG A 137 16.02 -0.25 -17.86
C ARG A 137 14.99 -0.39 -18.98
N SER A 138 13.70 -0.36 -18.63
CA SER A 138 12.60 -0.41 -19.60
C SER A 138 12.58 0.84 -20.48
N THR A 139 12.87 2.00 -19.89
CA THR A 139 12.96 3.28 -20.60
C THR A 139 14.13 3.32 -21.57
N GLU A 140 15.30 2.80 -21.18
CA GLU A 140 16.49 2.73 -22.03
C GLU A 140 16.30 1.85 -23.28
N LYS A 141 15.37 0.89 -23.23
CA LYS A 141 15.08 -0.06 -24.33
C LYS A 141 13.94 0.36 -25.24
N ASN A 142 13.26 1.48 -24.94
CA ASN A 142 12.06 1.90 -25.66
C ASN A 142 12.04 3.41 -25.84
N ASP A 143 12.38 3.88 -27.03
CA ASP A 143 12.46 5.31 -27.36
C ASP A 143 11.11 6.04 -27.26
N ILE A 144 10.00 5.35 -27.56
CA ILE A 144 8.65 5.91 -27.42
C ILE A 144 8.35 6.19 -25.94
N LEU A 145 8.64 5.20 -25.08
CA LEU A 145 8.48 5.34 -23.63
C LEU A 145 9.40 6.44 -23.10
N LYS A 146 10.66 6.48 -23.55
CA LYS A 146 11.62 7.52 -23.18
C LYS A 146 11.09 8.91 -23.50
N GLN A 147 10.64 9.16 -24.73
CA GLN A 147 10.07 10.45 -25.11
C GLN A 147 8.80 10.80 -24.31
N ALA A 148 7.96 9.82 -24.00
CA ALA A 148 6.78 10.04 -23.17
C ALA A 148 7.14 10.45 -21.74
N LEU A 149 8.15 9.82 -21.14
CA LEU A 149 8.62 10.15 -19.79
C LEU A 149 9.37 11.49 -19.73
N GLU A 150 10.08 11.86 -20.80
CA GLU A 150 10.69 13.20 -20.94
C GLU A 150 9.62 14.30 -20.97
N ARG A 151 8.55 14.14 -21.77
CA ARG A 151 7.43 15.09 -21.75
C ARG A 151 6.73 15.13 -20.38
N TYR A 152 6.49 13.95 -19.80
CA TYR A 152 5.88 13.84 -18.48
C TYR A 152 6.66 14.62 -17.42
N LYS A 153 7.99 14.44 -17.32
CA LYS A 153 8.78 15.14 -16.29
C LYS A 153 8.84 16.65 -16.54
N ASP A 154 8.67 17.13 -17.77
CA ASP A 154 8.70 18.55 -18.11
C ASP A 154 7.41 19.26 -17.69
N GLU A 155 6.26 18.62 -17.94
CA GLU A 155 4.93 19.20 -17.73
C GLU A 155 4.40 19.02 -16.29
N ILE A 156 4.85 17.99 -15.59
CA ILE A 156 4.28 17.58 -14.31
C ILE A 156 5.08 18.14 -13.12
N HIS A 157 4.34 18.47 -12.07
CA HIS A 157 4.85 18.94 -10.79
C HIS A 157 4.34 18.04 -9.66
N GLU A 158 5.03 18.09 -8.52
CA GLU A 158 4.56 17.42 -7.31
C GLU A 158 3.20 17.98 -6.88
N ILE A 159 2.23 17.07 -6.70
CA ILE A 159 0.86 17.36 -6.28
C ILE A 159 0.76 17.32 -4.75
#